data_AF-A0AAN7S1S2-F1
#
_entry.id   AF-A0AAN7S1S2-F1
#
_cell.length_a   1.000
_cell.length_b   1.000
_cell.length_c   1.000
_cell.angle_alpha   90.00
_cell.angle_beta   90.00
_cell.angle_gamma   90.00
#
_symmetry.space_group_name_H-M   'P 1'
#
loop_
_entity.id
_entity.type
_entity.pdbx_description
1 polymer ?
#
loop_
_entity_poly.entity_id
_entity_poly.type
_entity_poly.pdbx_seq_one_letter_code
_entity_poly.pdbx_strand_id
1 'polypeptide(L)'
;MELRDSPSACPSLWRCLPCPPAELRLDLVLSSGQTFRWRESSPGAWTGVLGGRVWTLRQERERLWYTVYGEERAGRPAGAEEPGGAETDRILRDYFQLDVGLPALYRAWGAADPLFRKVAGDFPGVRVLRQDPVECLLSFICTSNNHISRIAAMIERLCQAFGRRLCRLDARPFHAFPSLSALAGADAEARLRELGFGYRAKFVSGSARAVAEGLGAEGLHRLRAVPYAEARRVLCALPGVGAKVADCVCLMALDKAEAVPVDTHVWRIARQRYGVALGGRSLTPRAHQEIGPLLRRPPQGPGAGRQPGQGQGGPRPGQLWGWVPLGPPQEGQSPPVSGWGGDRCACSQPGMRRAVGSCLSPARCVLGRSCCPRQ
;
A
#
# COMPACT_ATOMS: atom_id res chain seq x y z
N MET A 1 23.58 -17.58 -4.38
CA MET A 1 24.37 -16.45 -3.83
C MET A 1 24.37 -16.61 -2.32
N GLU A 2 25.38 -16.09 -1.61
CA GLU A 2 25.38 -16.14 -0.14
C GLU A 2 24.56 -14.99 0.44
N LEU A 3 23.87 -15.25 1.55
CA LEU A 3 23.23 -14.21 2.34
C LEU A 3 24.30 -13.33 3.00
N ARG A 4 24.16 -12.02 2.86
CA ARG A 4 25.08 -11.03 3.43
C ARG A 4 24.41 -10.39 4.63
N ASP A 5 24.84 -10.78 5.82
CA ASP A 5 24.17 -10.41 7.08
C ASP A 5 24.71 -9.14 7.75
N SER A 6 25.94 -8.71 7.40
CA SER A 6 26.57 -7.55 8.02
C SER A 6 27.42 -6.72 7.06
N PRO A 7 27.37 -5.37 7.14
CA PRO A 7 28.31 -4.47 6.47
C PRO A 7 29.77 -4.81 6.77
N SER A 8 30.08 -5.22 7.99
CA SER A 8 31.45 -5.56 8.43
C SER A 8 32.02 -6.77 7.71
N ALA A 9 31.16 -7.71 7.28
CA ALA A 9 31.59 -8.95 6.65
C ALA A 9 31.94 -8.78 5.15
N CYS A 10 31.26 -7.86 4.46
CA CYS A 10 31.49 -7.60 3.03
C CYS A 10 31.31 -6.10 2.68
N PRO A 11 32.17 -5.20 3.15
CA PRO A 11 31.91 -3.75 3.12
C PRO A 11 31.67 -3.17 1.72
N SER A 12 32.33 -3.72 0.69
CA SER A 12 32.21 -3.27 -0.71
C SER A 12 30.84 -3.54 -1.34
N LEU A 13 30.03 -4.41 -0.73
CA LEU A 13 28.73 -4.83 -1.23
C LEU A 13 27.56 -4.10 -0.55
N TRP A 14 27.83 -3.35 0.51
CA TRP A 14 26.84 -2.59 1.24
C TRP A 14 26.90 -1.11 0.87
N ARG A 15 25.72 -0.52 0.73
CA ARG A 15 25.50 0.91 0.60
C ARG A 15 24.78 1.41 1.84
N CYS A 16 24.79 2.73 2.06
CA CYS A 16 24.03 3.31 3.14
C CYS A 16 23.45 4.67 2.78
N LEU A 17 22.37 5.03 3.47
CA LEU A 17 21.77 6.35 3.44
C LEU A 17 21.56 6.86 4.89
N PRO A 18 21.68 8.17 5.15
CA PRO A 18 21.38 8.75 6.45
C PRO A 18 19.91 8.48 6.81
N CYS A 19 19.69 7.84 7.96
CA CYS A 19 18.37 7.50 8.45
C CYS A 19 18.42 7.25 9.96
N PRO A 20 18.15 8.28 10.78
CA PRO A 20 18.07 8.15 12.23
C PRO A 20 17.04 7.12 12.68
N PRO A 21 17.17 6.50 13.87
CA PRO A 21 16.12 5.68 14.48
C PRO A 21 14.82 6.45 14.72
N ALA A 22 14.90 7.77 14.91
CA ALA A 22 13.73 8.64 15.02
C ALA A 22 12.93 8.75 13.70
N GLU A 23 13.61 8.53 12.57
CA GLU A 23 12.96 8.44 11.26
C GLU A 23 12.46 7.02 11.00
N LEU A 24 13.28 5.98 11.15
CA LEU A 24 12.88 4.62 10.82
C LEU A 24 13.34 3.64 11.88
N ARG A 25 12.48 2.69 12.23
CA ARG A 25 12.83 1.47 12.97
C ARG A 25 12.37 0.26 12.18
N LEU A 26 13.32 -0.45 11.56
CA LEU A 26 13.02 -1.62 10.71
C LEU A 26 12.21 -2.68 11.46
N ASP A 27 12.57 -2.96 12.71
CA ASP A 27 11.92 -3.93 13.57
C ASP A 27 10.45 -3.54 13.84
N LEU A 28 10.18 -2.27 14.11
CA LEU A 28 8.83 -1.79 14.38
C LEU A 28 7.99 -1.61 13.12
N VAL A 29 8.61 -1.45 11.94
CA VAL A 29 7.89 -1.23 10.67
C VAL A 29 7.67 -2.53 9.92
N LEU A 30 8.72 -3.31 9.65
CA LEU A 30 8.67 -4.49 8.79
C LEU A 30 7.93 -5.68 9.43
N SER A 31 7.74 -5.67 10.75
CA SER A 31 6.97 -6.69 11.49
C SER A 31 5.54 -6.26 11.85
N SER A 32 5.14 -5.01 11.57
CA SER A 32 3.87 -4.41 12.04
C SER A 32 2.62 -4.85 11.27
N GLY A 33 2.75 -5.74 10.29
CA GLY A 33 1.64 -6.17 9.43
C GLY A 33 1.28 -5.18 8.31
N GLN A 34 2.14 -4.18 8.05
CA GLN A 34 2.04 -3.34 6.85
C GLN A 34 2.45 -4.11 5.59
N THR A 35 3.51 -4.91 5.71
CA THR A 35 4.06 -5.75 4.64
C THR A 35 4.25 -7.18 5.16
N PHE A 36 4.32 -8.13 4.24
CA PHE A 36 4.48 -9.56 4.52
C PHE A 36 5.65 -10.18 3.75
N ARG A 37 6.53 -9.34 3.21
CA ARG A 37 7.61 -9.72 2.28
C ARG A 37 9.02 -9.60 2.86
N TRP A 38 9.10 -9.20 4.13
CA TRP A 38 10.34 -9.06 4.87
C TRP A 38 10.40 -10.08 5.99
N ARG A 39 11.60 -10.60 6.25
CA ARG A 39 11.89 -11.43 7.41
C ARG A 39 13.22 -11.00 8.01
N GLU A 40 13.34 -11.13 9.32
CA GLU A 40 14.64 -11.04 9.98
C GLU A 40 15.43 -12.31 9.63
N SER A 41 16.48 -12.16 8.82
CA SER A 41 17.32 -13.29 8.36
C SER A 41 18.45 -13.60 9.32
N SER A 42 18.91 -12.59 10.05
CA SER A 42 19.81 -12.67 11.20
C SER A 42 19.52 -11.47 12.11
N PRO A 43 19.99 -11.45 13.38
CA PRO A 43 19.64 -10.38 14.31
C PRO A 43 19.92 -8.98 13.77
N GLY A 44 18.84 -8.19 13.60
CA GLY A 44 18.86 -6.83 13.06
C GLY A 44 18.95 -6.72 11.53
N ALA A 45 19.08 -7.83 10.80
CA ALA A 45 19.14 -7.87 9.35
C ALA A 45 17.81 -8.36 8.75
N TRP A 46 17.20 -7.52 7.93
CA TRP A 46 15.90 -7.78 7.31
C TRP A 46 16.08 -8.07 5.83
N THR A 47 15.71 -9.28 5.41
CA THR A 47 15.79 -9.68 4.01
C THR A 47 14.40 -9.82 3.41
N GLY A 48 14.19 -9.23 2.22
CA GLY A 48 12.89 -9.19 1.58
C GLY A 48 12.96 -8.87 0.09
N VAL A 49 11.78 -8.77 -0.54
CA VAL A 49 11.65 -8.46 -1.97
C VAL A 49 10.98 -7.10 -2.12
N LEU A 50 11.61 -6.23 -2.91
CA LEU A 50 11.10 -4.89 -3.24
C LEU A 50 11.50 -4.53 -4.66
N GLY A 51 10.55 -4.04 -5.47
CA GLY A 51 10.81 -3.62 -6.85
C GLY A 51 11.35 -4.74 -7.74
N GLY A 52 10.92 -5.99 -7.52
CA GLY A 52 11.41 -7.16 -8.25
C GLY A 52 12.84 -7.56 -7.90
N ARG A 53 13.43 -7.01 -6.84
CA ARG A 53 14.79 -7.31 -6.39
C ARG A 53 14.79 -7.84 -4.98
N VAL A 54 15.81 -8.63 -4.62
CA VAL A 54 16.02 -9.08 -3.25
C VAL A 54 16.95 -8.10 -2.54
N TRP A 55 16.59 -7.73 -1.32
CA TRP A 55 17.31 -6.75 -0.50
C TRP A 55 17.60 -7.35 0.86
N THR A 56 18.77 -7.01 1.43
CA THR A 56 18.99 -7.11 2.87
C THR A 56 19.22 -5.71 3.42
N LEU A 57 18.50 -5.37 4.49
CA LEU A 57 18.55 -4.08 5.17
C LEU A 57 19.04 -4.27 6.60
N ARG A 58 19.82 -3.32 7.11
CA ARG A 58 20.27 -3.28 8.51
C ARG A 58 20.33 -1.83 8.97
N GLN A 59 20.00 -1.56 10.22
CA GLN A 59 20.16 -0.23 10.79
C GLN A 59 21.29 -0.21 11.80
N GLU A 60 22.17 0.78 11.68
CA GLU A 60 23.27 1.00 12.61
C GLU A 60 23.42 2.49 12.87
N ARG A 61 23.22 2.90 14.13
CA ARG A 61 23.27 4.30 14.55
C ARG A 61 22.32 5.16 13.69
N GLU A 62 22.87 6.16 13.00
CA GLU A 62 22.17 7.13 12.15
C GLU A 62 22.04 6.71 10.68
N ARG A 63 22.27 5.43 10.35
CA ARG A 63 22.33 4.95 8.97
C ARG A 63 21.47 3.72 8.74
N LEU A 64 20.79 3.73 7.59
CA LEU A 64 20.20 2.54 6.98
C LEU A 64 21.21 1.97 5.98
N TRP A 65 21.71 0.77 6.27
CA TRP A 65 22.56 -0.01 5.40
C TRP A 65 21.72 -0.96 4.57
N TYR A 66 22.12 -1.16 3.32
CA TYR A 66 21.48 -2.12 2.44
C TYR A 66 22.43 -2.78 1.44
N THR A 67 22.07 -3.98 0.99
CA THR A 67 22.64 -4.67 -0.18
C THR A 67 21.50 -5.16 -1.05
N VAL A 68 21.73 -5.20 -2.36
CA VAL A 68 20.79 -5.72 -3.36
C VAL A 68 21.43 -6.92 -4.03
N TYR A 69 20.62 -7.97 -4.25
CA TYR A 69 21.06 -9.16 -4.97
C TYR A 69 20.47 -9.13 -6.38
N GLY A 70 21.33 -9.25 -7.38
CA GLY A 70 20.92 -9.36 -8.77
C GLY A 70 20.14 -10.65 -9.05
N GLU A 71 19.44 -10.68 -10.18
CA GLU A 71 18.78 -11.89 -10.64
C GLU A 71 19.80 -12.94 -11.09
N GLU A 72 19.47 -14.24 -10.90
CA GLU A 72 20.27 -15.32 -11.48
C GLU A 72 20.41 -15.11 -13.01
N ARG A 73 21.65 -15.16 -13.52
CA ARG A 73 22.02 -14.85 -14.93
C ARG A 73 21.16 -15.54 -16.00
N ALA A 74 20.48 -16.64 -15.68
CA ALA A 74 19.67 -17.43 -16.60
C ALA A 74 18.43 -16.70 -17.20
N GLY A 75 18.12 -15.47 -16.76
CA GLY A 75 17.04 -14.64 -17.33
C GLY A 75 17.42 -13.18 -17.63
N ARG A 76 18.70 -12.83 -17.52
CA ARG A 76 19.16 -11.43 -17.69
C ARG A 76 19.49 -11.18 -19.17
N PRO A 77 18.94 -10.16 -19.85
CA PRO A 77 19.44 -9.78 -21.16
C PRO A 77 20.92 -9.42 -21.03
N ALA A 78 21.74 -9.91 -21.96
CA ALA A 78 23.18 -9.65 -21.98
C ALA A 78 23.41 -8.13 -22.01
N GLY A 79 24.08 -7.59 -20.99
CA GLY A 79 24.39 -6.16 -20.86
C GLY A 79 23.56 -5.37 -19.82
N ALA A 80 22.65 -5.99 -19.07
CA ALA A 80 21.98 -5.30 -17.98
C ALA A 80 22.97 -4.98 -16.84
N GLU A 81 23.34 -3.71 -16.69
CA GLU A 81 24.20 -3.22 -15.61
C GLU A 81 23.60 -3.51 -14.23
N GLU A 82 24.44 -3.62 -13.21
CA GLU A 82 23.97 -3.58 -11.82
C GLU A 82 23.37 -2.20 -11.56
N PRO A 83 22.20 -2.10 -10.92
CA PRO A 83 21.56 -0.82 -10.68
C PRO A 83 22.50 0.10 -9.90
N GLY A 84 22.67 1.31 -10.41
CA GLY A 84 23.52 2.32 -9.80
C GLY A 84 23.01 2.68 -8.40
N GLY A 85 23.93 3.09 -7.51
CA GLY A 85 23.58 3.43 -6.11
C GLY A 85 22.47 4.48 -5.97
N ALA A 86 22.42 5.44 -6.90
CA ALA A 86 21.38 6.48 -6.89
C ALA A 86 19.97 5.93 -7.18
N GLU A 87 19.85 4.89 -8.01
CA GLU A 87 18.57 4.25 -8.30
C GLU A 87 18.08 3.46 -7.08
N THR A 88 18.96 2.67 -6.46
CA THR A 88 18.62 1.88 -5.28
C THR A 88 18.27 2.78 -4.08
N ASP A 89 18.98 3.90 -3.91
CA ASP A 89 18.64 4.91 -2.90
C ASP A 89 17.25 5.51 -3.12
N ARG A 90 16.88 5.84 -4.36
CA ARG A 90 15.55 6.37 -4.69
C ARG A 90 14.45 5.37 -4.37
N ILE A 91 14.65 4.09 -4.70
CA ILE A 91 13.68 3.02 -4.39
C ILE A 91 13.43 2.91 -2.89
N LEU A 92 14.49 2.90 -2.06
CA LEU A 92 14.33 2.82 -0.61
C LEU A 92 13.72 4.09 -0.01
N ARG A 93 14.14 5.27 -0.50
CA ARG A 93 13.57 6.55 -0.06
C ARG A 93 12.08 6.64 -0.36
N ASP A 94 11.64 6.17 -1.53
CA ASP A 94 10.23 6.11 -1.91
C ASP A 94 9.46 5.09 -1.05
N TYR A 95 9.97 3.85 -0.95
CA TYR A 95 9.30 2.77 -0.21
C TYR A 95 9.10 3.09 1.27
N PHE A 96 10.10 3.71 1.89
CA PHE A 96 10.02 4.16 3.28
C PHE A 96 9.53 5.60 3.41
N GLN A 97 9.19 6.33 2.34
CA GLN A 97 8.76 7.73 2.39
C GLN A 97 9.69 8.62 3.23
N LEU A 98 11.01 8.51 2.99
CA LEU A 98 12.06 9.18 3.79
C LEU A 98 12.16 10.69 3.56
N ASP A 99 11.39 11.22 2.61
CA ASP A 99 11.17 12.64 2.39
C ASP A 99 10.17 13.25 3.39
N VAL A 100 9.35 12.41 4.03
CA VAL A 100 8.45 12.85 5.10
C VAL A 100 9.18 12.87 6.44
N GLY A 101 9.35 14.06 7.02
CA GLY A 101 9.99 14.27 8.32
C GLY A 101 9.15 13.73 9.49
N LEU A 102 9.38 12.47 9.88
CA LEU A 102 8.58 11.78 10.90
C LEU A 102 8.65 12.44 12.30
N PRO A 103 9.80 12.93 12.79
CA PRO A 103 9.88 13.61 14.08
C PRO A 103 8.98 14.85 14.17
N ALA A 104 8.77 15.56 13.05
CA ALA A 104 7.86 16.70 13.02
C ALA A 104 6.40 16.25 13.18
N LEU A 105 6.01 15.15 12.53
CA LEU A 105 4.69 14.55 12.68
C LEU A 105 4.47 14.05 14.12
N TYR A 106 5.44 13.34 14.71
CA TYR A 106 5.38 12.88 16.09
C TYR A 106 5.19 14.04 17.08
N ARG A 107 5.88 15.17 16.87
CA ARG A 107 5.67 16.39 17.69
C ARG A 107 4.27 16.95 17.52
N ALA A 108 3.77 17.05 16.29
CA ALA A 108 2.42 17.55 16.01
C ALA A 108 1.33 16.65 16.60
N TRP A 109 1.43 15.33 16.41
CA TRP A 109 0.49 14.36 16.98
C TRP A 109 0.56 14.34 18.51
N GLY A 110 1.76 14.39 19.08
CA GLY A 110 1.92 14.48 20.53
C GLY A 110 1.37 15.79 21.10
N ALA A 111 1.48 16.91 20.38
CA ALA A 111 0.86 18.18 20.77
C ALA A 111 -0.67 18.08 20.81
N ALA A 112 -1.24 17.41 19.79
CA ALA A 112 -2.67 17.25 19.62
C ALA A 112 -3.29 16.21 20.58
N ASP A 113 -2.61 15.09 20.82
CA ASP A 113 -3.11 13.97 21.64
C ASP A 113 -2.14 13.59 22.79
N PRO A 114 -2.56 13.81 24.05
CA PRO A 114 -1.81 13.36 25.22
C PRO A 114 -1.56 11.84 25.26
N LEU A 115 -2.48 11.05 24.69
CA LEU A 115 -2.36 9.60 24.69
C LEU A 115 -1.29 9.13 23.71
N PHE A 116 -1.30 9.67 22.48
CA PHE A 116 -0.20 9.51 21.53
C PHE A 116 1.13 9.96 22.14
N ARG A 117 1.19 11.14 22.77
CA ARG A 117 2.42 11.67 23.38
C ARG A 117 3.04 10.68 24.37
N LYS A 118 2.20 9.99 25.16
CA LYS A 118 2.66 9.01 26.16
C LYS A 118 3.34 7.79 25.54
N VAL A 119 2.89 7.34 24.36
CA VAL A 119 3.40 6.13 23.71
C VAL A 119 4.47 6.41 22.65
N ALA A 120 4.52 7.62 22.12
CA ALA A 120 5.40 8.00 21.01
C ALA A 120 6.89 7.76 21.31
N GLY A 121 7.32 7.91 22.57
CA GLY A 121 8.70 7.68 22.99
C GLY A 121 9.13 6.22 22.95
N ASP A 122 8.20 5.28 23.21
CA ASP A 122 8.46 3.85 23.21
C ASP A 122 8.53 3.26 21.80
N PHE A 123 7.89 3.94 20.83
CA PHE A 123 7.77 3.49 19.44
C PHE A 123 8.23 4.57 18.44
N PRO A 124 9.51 5.00 18.48
CA PRO A 124 10.05 5.94 17.50
C PRO A 124 10.18 5.27 16.12
N GLY A 125 10.20 6.07 15.05
CA GLY A 125 10.53 5.55 13.71
C GLY A 125 9.47 4.64 13.08
N VAL A 126 8.24 4.59 13.63
CA VAL A 126 7.13 3.83 13.03
C VAL A 126 6.56 4.65 11.88
N ARG A 127 6.86 4.23 10.66
CA ARG A 127 6.42 4.88 9.42
C ARG A 127 5.52 4.00 8.57
N VAL A 128 4.75 4.65 7.71
CA VAL A 128 3.92 3.97 6.70
C VAL A 128 4.74 3.68 5.46
N LEU A 129 4.68 2.46 4.96
CA LEU A 129 5.33 2.05 3.71
C LEU A 129 4.53 2.51 2.49
N ARG A 130 5.22 2.82 1.39
CA ARG A 130 4.63 3.05 0.06
C ARG A 130 4.83 1.83 -0.84
N GLN A 131 3.91 0.88 -0.73
CA GLN A 131 3.98 -0.41 -1.41
C GLN A 131 3.51 -0.33 -2.86
N ASP A 132 3.84 -1.36 -3.63
CA ASP A 132 3.24 -1.62 -4.94
C ASP A 132 1.72 -1.87 -4.76
N PRO A 133 0.83 -1.20 -5.53
CA PRO A 133 -0.61 -1.35 -5.40
C PRO A 133 -1.14 -2.77 -5.65
N VAL A 134 -0.54 -3.53 -6.57
CA VAL A 134 -0.98 -4.91 -6.85
C VAL A 134 -0.59 -5.83 -5.69
N GLU A 135 0.67 -5.77 -5.26
CA GLU A 135 1.17 -6.53 -4.12
C GLU A 135 0.38 -6.20 -2.85
N CYS A 136 0.17 -4.92 -2.57
CA CYS A 136 -0.57 -4.45 -1.41
C CYS A 136 -2.02 -4.97 -1.45
N LEU A 137 -2.74 -4.75 -2.56
CA LEU A 137 -4.13 -5.18 -2.71
C LEU A 137 -4.30 -6.69 -2.47
N LEU A 138 -3.56 -7.51 -3.20
CA LEU A 138 -3.73 -8.95 -3.15
C LEU A 138 -3.22 -9.54 -1.83
N SER A 139 -2.21 -8.92 -1.22
CA SER A 139 -1.77 -9.28 0.14
C SER A 139 -2.84 -8.95 1.18
N PHE A 140 -3.46 -7.77 1.13
CA PHE A 140 -4.45 -7.37 2.13
C PHE A 140 -5.78 -8.14 2.05
N ILE A 141 -6.16 -8.68 0.88
CA ILE A 141 -7.25 -9.66 0.77
C ILE A 141 -6.99 -10.89 1.66
N CYS A 142 -5.72 -11.29 1.79
CA CYS A 142 -5.31 -12.44 2.62
C CYS A 142 -5.38 -12.18 4.14
N THR A 143 -5.53 -10.92 4.56
CA THR A 143 -5.47 -10.51 5.98
C THR A 143 -6.80 -10.64 6.72
N SER A 144 -7.92 -10.70 6.00
CA SER A 144 -9.26 -10.78 6.60
C SER A 144 -9.37 -12.01 7.50
N ASN A 145 -9.75 -11.88 8.77
CA ASN A 145 -9.86 -12.97 9.76
C ASN A 145 -8.62 -13.91 9.78
N ASN A 146 -7.43 -13.33 9.95
CA ASN A 146 -6.15 -14.03 9.89
C ASN A 146 -5.12 -13.36 10.83
N HIS A 147 -3.95 -13.97 11.04
CA HIS A 147 -2.86 -13.41 11.85
C HIS A 147 -1.55 -13.31 11.06
N ILE A 148 -0.68 -12.37 11.44
CA ILE A 148 0.48 -11.91 10.65
C ILE A 148 1.37 -13.08 10.20
N SER A 149 1.73 -14.00 11.10
CA SER A 149 2.59 -15.14 10.75
C SER A 149 2.00 -16.07 9.69
N ARG A 150 0.68 -16.35 9.75
CA ARG A 150 -0.01 -17.15 8.73
C ARG A 150 -0.14 -16.40 7.41
N ILE A 151 -0.39 -15.09 7.47
CA ILE A 151 -0.45 -14.25 6.26
C ILE A 151 0.90 -14.26 5.55
N ALA A 152 2.00 -14.02 6.27
CA ALA A 152 3.35 -14.07 5.70
C ALA A 152 3.65 -15.40 5.02
N ALA A 153 3.35 -16.53 5.67
CA ALA A 153 3.52 -17.85 5.08
C ALA A 153 2.64 -18.08 3.83
N MET A 154 1.40 -17.56 3.82
CA MET A 154 0.52 -17.62 2.65
C MET A 154 1.08 -16.82 1.47
N ILE A 155 1.57 -15.60 1.72
CA ILE A 155 2.17 -14.75 0.69
C ILE A 155 3.48 -15.33 0.18
N GLU A 156 4.29 -15.97 1.03
CA GLU A 156 5.48 -16.70 0.59
C GLU A 156 5.11 -17.85 -0.38
N ARG A 157 4.12 -18.69 -0.03
CA ARG A 157 3.62 -19.75 -0.92
C ARG A 157 3.02 -19.23 -2.23
N LEU A 158 2.27 -18.12 -2.16
CA LEU A 158 1.74 -17.44 -3.35
C LEU A 158 2.87 -17.07 -4.33
N CYS A 159 3.90 -16.40 -3.83
CA CYS A 159 5.01 -15.94 -4.65
C CYS A 159 5.84 -17.12 -5.17
N GLN A 160 6.02 -18.19 -4.39
CA GLN A 160 6.70 -19.40 -4.85
C GLN A 160 5.94 -20.11 -5.98
N ALA A 161 4.61 -20.16 -5.92
CA ALA A 161 3.79 -20.91 -6.88
C ALA A 161 3.47 -20.13 -8.17
N PHE A 162 3.34 -18.80 -8.08
CA PHE A 162 2.90 -17.95 -9.19
C PHE A 162 3.89 -16.85 -9.56
N GLY A 163 4.92 -16.63 -8.75
CA GLY A 163 5.93 -15.59 -8.97
C GLY A 163 7.14 -16.14 -9.73
N ARG A 164 7.74 -15.26 -10.54
CA ARG A 164 9.04 -15.51 -11.17
C ARG A 164 10.13 -15.65 -10.11
N ARG A 165 11.00 -16.65 -10.23
CA ARG A 165 12.19 -16.79 -9.36
C ARG A 165 13.18 -15.66 -9.64
N LEU A 166 13.63 -14.98 -8.59
CA LEU A 166 14.60 -13.88 -8.67
C LEU A 166 16.03 -14.40 -8.49
N CYS A 167 16.27 -15.02 -7.34
CA CYS A 167 17.55 -15.63 -7.00
C CYS A 167 17.37 -16.65 -5.87
N ARG A 168 18.45 -17.35 -5.56
CA ARG A 168 18.58 -18.14 -4.34
C ARG A 168 19.67 -17.53 -3.45
N LEU A 169 19.30 -17.21 -2.21
CA LEU A 169 20.26 -16.88 -1.14
C LEU A 169 20.40 -18.11 -0.25
N ASP A 170 21.62 -18.63 -0.15
CA ASP A 170 21.95 -19.92 0.47
C ASP A 170 21.06 -21.05 -0.10
N ALA A 171 20.29 -21.72 0.75
CA ALA A 171 19.33 -22.74 0.33
C ALA A 171 17.95 -22.17 -0.07
N ARG A 172 17.67 -20.89 0.21
CA ARG A 172 16.30 -20.36 0.11
C ARG A 172 16.02 -19.61 -1.21
N PRO A 173 14.98 -20.00 -1.95
CA PRO A 173 14.59 -19.29 -3.16
C PRO A 173 13.75 -18.04 -2.83
N PHE A 174 14.00 -16.96 -3.58
CA PHE A 174 13.19 -15.75 -3.57
C PHE A 174 12.47 -15.59 -4.91
N HIS A 175 11.23 -15.15 -4.85
CA HIS A 175 10.36 -14.97 -6.01
C HIS A 175 9.78 -13.57 -6.00
N ALA A 176 9.55 -13.00 -7.18
CA ALA A 176 8.78 -11.78 -7.36
C ALA A 176 7.33 -12.00 -6.89
N PHE A 177 6.62 -10.91 -6.62
CA PHE A 177 5.18 -11.00 -6.48
C PHE A 177 4.54 -11.40 -7.82
N PRO A 178 3.50 -12.25 -7.85
CA PRO A 178 2.89 -12.67 -9.10
C PRO A 178 2.27 -11.51 -9.89
N SER A 179 2.32 -11.61 -11.22
CA SER A 179 1.56 -10.69 -12.08
C SER A 179 0.04 -10.92 -11.94
N LEU A 180 -0.75 -9.92 -12.31
CA LEU A 180 -2.20 -10.07 -12.42
C LEU A 180 -2.58 -11.22 -13.36
N SER A 181 -1.88 -11.35 -14.49
CA SER A 181 -2.13 -12.42 -15.46
C SER A 181 -1.90 -13.82 -14.87
N ALA A 182 -0.86 -14.01 -14.05
CA ALA A 182 -0.59 -15.28 -13.40
C ALA A 182 -1.69 -15.68 -12.41
N LEU A 183 -2.34 -14.72 -11.77
CA LEU A 183 -3.41 -14.95 -10.79
C LEU A 183 -4.82 -14.90 -11.40
N ALA A 184 -4.97 -14.40 -12.63
CA ALA A 184 -6.24 -14.38 -13.36
C ALA A 184 -6.52 -15.68 -14.14
N GLY A 185 -5.51 -16.54 -14.28
CA GLY A 185 -5.57 -17.82 -14.99
C GLY A 185 -6.73 -18.73 -14.54
N ALA A 186 -7.17 -19.62 -15.43
CA ALA A 186 -8.33 -20.48 -15.18
C ALA A 186 -8.12 -21.44 -13.99
N ASP A 187 -6.90 -21.92 -13.78
CA ASP A 187 -6.48 -22.83 -12.72
C ASP A 187 -6.07 -22.12 -11.41
N ALA A 188 -5.93 -20.79 -11.43
CA ALA A 188 -5.35 -20.04 -10.32
C ALA A 188 -6.12 -20.20 -9.00
N GLU A 189 -7.47 -20.17 -9.04
CA GLU A 189 -8.28 -20.39 -7.83
C GLU A 189 -8.06 -21.77 -7.23
N ALA A 190 -8.06 -22.83 -8.05
CA ALA A 190 -7.90 -24.21 -7.60
C ALA A 190 -6.54 -24.40 -6.92
N ARG A 191 -5.47 -23.94 -7.57
CA ARG A 191 -4.10 -23.98 -7.01
C ARG A 191 -3.96 -23.16 -5.73
N LEU A 192 -4.61 -22.00 -5.62
CA LEU A 192 -4.64 -21.23 -4.38
C LEU A 192 -5.33 -21.99 -3.23
N ARG A 193 -6.38 -22.76 -3.53
CA ARG A 193 -7.06 -23.62 -2.53
C ARG A 193 -6.12 -24.71 -2.03
N GLU A 194 -5.39 -25.37 -2.91
CA GLU A 194 -4.37 -26.37 -2.57
C GLU A 194 -3.26 -25.77 -1.68
N LEU A 195 -2.89 -24.51 -1.90
CA LEU A 195 -1.91 -23.77 -1.08
C LEU A 195 -2.46 -23.27 0.27
N GLY A 196 -3.71 -23.60 0.60
CA GLY A 196 -4.32 -23.31 1.90
C GLY A 196 -4.94 -21.91 2.02
N PHE A 197 -5.30 -21.25 0.91
CA PHE A 197 -5.98 -19.95 0.94
C PHE A 197 -7.44 -20.04 1.39
N GLY A 198 -8.04 -21.23 1.32
CA GLY A 198 -9.45 -21.45 1.66
C GLY A 198 -10.37 -20.58 0.82
N TYR A 199 -11.37 -19.94 1.45
CA TYR A 199 -12.32 -19.07 0.75
C TYR A 199 -11.64 -17.85 0.09
N ARG A 200 -10.46 -17.43 0.55
CA ARG A 200 -9.73 -16.27 0.01
C ARG A 200 -9.17 -16.54 -1.38
N ALA A 201 -9.02 -17.81 -1.77
CA ALA A 201 -8.58 -18.19 -3.11
C ALA A 201 -9.44 -17.52 -4.18
N LYS A 202 -10.78 -17.60 -4.03
CA LYS A 202 -11.76 -16.97 -4.92
C LYS A 202 -11.61 -15.44 -4.98
N PHE A 203 -11.25 -14.81 -3.86
CA PHE A 203 -11.10 -13.36 -3.79
C PHE A 203 -9.79 -12.88 -4.43
N VAL A 204 -8.69 -13.61 -4.22
CA VAL A 204 -7.41 -13.29 -4.82
C VAL A 204 -7.47 -13.46 -6.33
N SER A 205 -7.92 -14.63 -6.83
CA SER A 205 -8.06 -14.86 -8.27
C SER A 205 -9.10 -13.95 -8.91
N GLY A 206 -10.26 -13.77 -8.26
CA GLY A 206 -11.34 -12.91 -8.74
C GLY A 206 -10.94 -11.44 -8.80
N SER A 207 -10.23 -10.92 -7.80
CA SER A 207 -9.70 -9.55 -7.83
C SER A 207 -8.60 -9.38 -8.86
N ALA A 208 -7.68 -10.35 -8.98
CA ALA A 208 -6.65 -10.29 -10.01
C ALA A 208 -7.26 -10.24 -11.43
N ARG A 209 -8.29 -11.06 -11.69
CA ARG A 209 -9.04 -11.05 -12.96
C ARG A 209 -9.78 -9.73 -13.18
N ALA A 210 -10.55 -9.26 -12.20
CA ALA A 210 -11.31 -8.01 -12.32
C ALA A 210 -10.41 -6.79 -12.55
N VAL A 211 -9.23 -6.75 -11.92
CA VAL A 211 -8.24 -5.70 -12.19
C VAL A 211 -7.63 -5.87 -13.57
N ALA A 212 -7.24 -7.08 -13.98
CA ALA A 212 -6.63 -7.34 -15.29
C ALA A 212 -7.56 -6.95 -16.46
N GLU A 213 -8.85 -7.27 -16.35
CA GLU A 213 -9.87 -6.99 -17.37
C GLU A 213 -10.37 -5.54 -17.35
N GLY A 214 -10.29 -4.87 -16.20
CA GLY A 214 -10.74 -3.50 -16.01
C GLY A 214 -9.63 -2.47 -16.15
N LEU A 215 -9.12 -2.01 -15.01
CA LEU A 215 -8.19 -0.88 -14.93
C LEU A 215 -6.73 -1.24 -15.23
N GLY A 216 -6.36 -2.52 -15.13
CA GLY A 216 -4.98 -3.00 -15.23
C GLY A 216 -4.10 -2.58 -14.04
N ALA A 217 -2.85 -3.09 -14.02
CA ALA A 217 -1.87 -2.71 -12.99
C ALA A 217 -1.62 -1.19 -12.98
N GLU A 218 -1.40 -0.60 -14.17
CA GLU A 218 -1.23 0.84 -14.33
C GLU A 218 -2.43 1.65 -13.83
N GLY A 219 -3.65 1.12 -13.99
CA GLY A 219 -4.83 1.76 -13.44
C GLY A 219 -4.86 1.80 -11.93
N LEU A 220 -4.33 0.77 -11.24
CA LEU A 220 -4.19 0.79 -9.79
C LEU A 220 -3.18 1.87 -9.37
N HIS A 221 -2.06 1.99 -10.07
CA HIS A 221 -1.09 3.07 -9.82
C HIS A 221 -1.71 4.46 -10.00
N ARG A 222 -2.54 4.66 -11.04
CA ARG A 222 -3.24 5.93 -11.27
C ARG A 222 -4.19 6.33 -10.13
N LEU A 223 -4.66 5.39 -9.30
CA LEU A 223 -5.47 5.73 -8.12
C LEU A 223 -4.71 6.59 -7.09
N ARG A 224 -3.37 6.65 -7.16
CA ARG A 224 -2.56 7.62 -6.39
C ARG A 224 -2.95 9.07 -6.66
N ALA A 225 -3.36 9.41 -7.88
CA ALA A 225 -3.79 10.77 -8.24
C ALA A 225 -5.29 11.04 -7.99
N VAL A 226 -6.08 10.00 -7.68
CA VAL A 226 -7.54 10.09 -7.51
C VAL A 226 -7.90 10.44 -6.06
N PRO A 227 -8.96 11.23 -5.78
CA PRO A 227 -9.37 11.50 -4.39
C PRO A 227 -9.63 10.22 -3.57
N TYR A 228 -9.30 10.24 -2.27
CA TYR A 228 -9.42 9.07 -1.38
C TYR A 228 -10.79 8.38 -1.45
N ALA A 229 -11.88 9.15 -1.39
CA ALA A 229 -13.24 8.59 -1.41
C ALA A 229 -13.50 7.77 -2.69
N GLU A 230 -12.98 8.24 -3.82
CA GLU A 230 -13.16 7.59 -5.12
C GLU A 230 -12.22 6.37 -5.26
N ALA A 231 -10.95 6.50 -4.88
CA ALA A 231 -10.03 5.35 -4.83
C ALA A 231 -10.59 4.21 -3.97
N ARG A 232 -11.11 4.55 -2.78
CA ARG A 232 -11.75 3.59 -1.87
C ARG A 232 -12.99 2.95 -2.50
N ARG A 233 -13.83 3.73 -3.19
CA ARG A 233 -15.03 3.22 -3.88
C ARG A 233 -14.67 2.21 -4.96
N VAL A 234 -13.66 2.52 -5.79
CA VAL A 234 -13.14 1.63 -6.84
C VAL A 234 -12.63 0.32 -6.22
N LEU A 235 -11.80 0.41 -5.17
CA LEU A 235 -11.28 -0.78 -4.50
C LEU A 235 -12.38 -1.64 -3.89
N CYS A 236 -13.39 -1.05 -3.24
CA CYS A 236 -14.50 -1.80 -2.63
C CYS A 236 -15.40 -2.54 -3.62
N ALA A 237 -15.30 -2.25 -4.92
CA ALA A 237 -16.01 -3.01 -5.96
C ALA A 237 -15.33 -4.37 -6.24
N LEU A 238 -14.10 -4.60 -5.77
CA LEU A 238 -13.34 -5.81 -6.04
C LEU A 238 -13.72 -6.98 -5.12
N PRO A 239 -13.70 -8.23 -5.62
CA PRO A 239 -14.01 -9.42 -4.81
C PRO A 239 -13.17 -9.55 -3.54
N GLY A 240 -13.84 -9.57 -2.38
CA GLY A 240 -13.19 -9.72 -1.08
C GLY A 240 -12.56 -8.46 -0.51
N VAL A 241 -12.79 -7.30 -1.14
CA VAL A 241 -12.28 -5.99 -0.67
C VAL A 241 -13.38 -5.23 0.06
N GLY A 242 -13.40 -5.35 1.38
CA GLY A 242 -14.24 -4.53 2.26
C GLY A 242 -13.60 -3.18 2.61
N ALA A 243 -14.30 -2.37 3.39
CA ALA A 243 -13.85 -1.06 3.88
C ALA A 243 -12.41 -1.09 4.45
N LYS A 244 -12.13 -1.98 5.40
CA LYS A 244 -10.80 -2.12 6.01
C LYS A 244 -9.70 -2.42 4.99
N VAL A 245 -9.94 -3.35 4.06
CA VAL A 245 -8.94 -3.74 3.04
C VAL A 245 -8.70 -2.56 2.09
N ALA A 246 -9.76 -1.89 1.63
CA ALA A 246 -9.64 -0.71 0.78
C ALA A 246 -8.86 0.41 1.49
N ASP A 247 -9.15 0.67 2.77
CA ASP A 247 -8.45 1.67 3.56
C ASP A 247 -6.98 1.31 3.79
N CYS A 248 -6.64 0.02 3.99
CA CYS A 248 -5.26 -0.45 4.04
C CYS A 248 -4.51 -0.12 2.73
N VAL A 249 -5.09 -0.44 1.58
CA VAL A 249 -4.47 -0.19 0.27
C VAL A 249 -4.37 1.32 -0.01
N CYS A 250 -5.40 2.08 0.36
CA CYS A 250 -5.40 3.54 0.27
C CYS A 250 -4.21 4.14 1.04
N LEU A 251 -4.02 3.73 2.30
CA LEU A 251 -2.97 4.24 3.17
C LEU A 251 -1.56 3.79 2.73
N MET A 252 -1.39 2.50 2.41
CA MET A 252 -0.06 1.89 2.26
C MET A 252 0.41 1.74 0.81
N ALA A 253 -0.39 2.13 -0.19
CA ALA A 253 0.02 2.02 -1.61
C ALA A 253 -0.48 3.14 -2.53
N LEU A 254 -1.55 3.85 -2.13
CA LEU A 254 -2.20 4.87 -2.98
C LEU A 254 -2.06 6.31 -2.47
N ASP A 255 -1.14 6.55 -1.54
CA ASP A 255 -0.80 7.88 -1.00
C ASP A 255 -2.01 8.60 -0.35
N LYS A 256 -2.96 7.84 0.20
CA LYS A 256 -4.12 8.38 0.92
C LYS A 256 -3.83 8.41 2.40
N ALA A 257 -2.98 9.35 2.75
CA ALA A 257 -2.65 9.77 4.09
C ALA A 257 -3.84 9.73 5.07
N GLU A 258 -4.98 10.23 4.64
CA GLU A 258 -6.18 10.37 5.46
C GLU A 258 -6.93 9.05 5.71
N ALA A 259 -6.56 7.95 5.05
CA ALA A 259 -7.21 6.67 5.21
C ALA A 259 -6.89 6.07 6.59
N VAL A 260 -7.93 5.62 7.30
CA VAL A 260 -7.81 5.00 8.63
C VAL A 260 -8.39 3.60 8.55
N PRO A 261 -7.56 2.56 8.40
CA PRO A 261 -8.03 1.18 8.37
C PRO A 261 -8.55 0.77 9.76
N VAL A 262 -9.86 0.59 9.89
CA VAL A 262 -10.48 0.20 11.17
C VAL A 262 -10.62 -1.32 11.22
N ASP A 263 -9.84 -1.97 12.07
CA ASP A 263 -10.00 -3.38 12.42
C ASP A 263 -10.47 -3.54 13.89
N THR A 264 -10.43 -4.78 14.39
CA THR A 264 -10.81 -5.07 15.78
C THR A 264 -9.87 -4.47 16.82
N HIS A 265 -8.59 -4.24 16.48
CA HIS A 265 -7.61 -3.60 17.35
C HIS A 265 -7.84 -2.09 17.42
N VAL A 266 -7.98 -1.43 16.26
CA VAL A 266 -8.29 0.00 16.17
C VAL A 266 -9.63 0.30 16.82
N TRP A 267 -10.64 -0.55 16.61
CA TRP A 267 -11.94 -0.43 17.29
C TRP A 267 -11.80 -0.51 18.81
N ARG A 268 -10.97 -1.42 19.32
CA ARG A 268 -10.71 -1.57 20.76
C ARG A 268 -10.01 -0.34 21.33
N ILE A 269 -9.01 0.18 20.63
CA ILE A 269 -8.30 1.40 21.00
C ILE A 269 -9.28 2.59 21.05
N ALA A 270 -10.05 2.80 19.98
CA ALA A 270 -11.06 3.86 19.91
C ALA A 270 -12.03 3.80 21.10
N ARG A 271 -12.55 2.62 21.41
CA ARG A 271 -13.49 2.44 22.53
C ARG A 271 -12.84 2.62 23.90
N GLN A 272 -11.69 1.99 24.15
CA GLN A 272 -11.08 1.96 25.49
C GLN A 272 -10.30 3.21 25.84
N ARG A 273 -9.76 3.91 24.84
CA ARG A 273 -8.82 5.02 25.03
C ARG A 273 -9.40 6.38 24.63
N TYR A 274 -10.33 6.40 23.68
CA TYR A 274 -10.97 7.64 23.19
C TYR A 274 -12.46 7.74 23.54
N GLY A 275 -12.99 6.79 24.32
CA GLY A 275 -14.37 6.85 24.83
C GLY A 275 -15.46 6.83 23.73
N VAL A 276 -15.15 6.31 22.55
CA VAL A 276 -16.12 6.31 21.44
C VAL A 276 -17.28 5.37 21.77
N ALA A 277 -18.47 5.94 21.98
CA ALA A 277 -19.72 5.22 22.22
C ALA A 277 -20.23 4.58 20.92
N LEU A 278 -19.59 3.50 20.50
CA LEU A 278 -19.97 2.73 19.32
C LEU A 278 -21.15 1.82 19.68
N GLY A 279 -22.26 1.93 18.94
CA GLY A 279 -23.39 1.03 19.10
C GLY A 279 -23.02 -0.41 18.73
N GLY A 280 -23.30 -1.37 19.61
CA GLY A 280 -23.12 -2.81 19.37
C GLY A 280 -21.83 -3.41 19.94
N ARG A 281 -21.76 -4.75 19.99
CA ARG A 281 -20.60 -5.53 20.51
C ARG A 281 -19.59 -5.94 19.42
N SER A 282 -19.83 -5.59 18.16
CA SER A 282 -19.04 -6.06 17.00
C SER A 282 -18.73 -4.95 16.00
N LEU A 283 -17.71 -5.18 15.16
CA LEU A 283 -17.29 -4.25 14.11
C LEU A 283 -18.34 -4.24 12.98
N THR A 284 -19.10 -3.16 12.87
CA THR A 284 -20.12 -2.96 11.82
C THR A 284 -19.61 -2.01 10.72
N PRO A 285 -20.24 -1.97 9.53
CA PRO A 285 -19.96 -0.93 8.54
C PRO A 285 -20.09 0.50 9.11
N ARG A 286 -21.05 0.69 10.03
CA ARG A 286 -21.25 1.94 10.76
C ARG A 286 -20.06 2.32 11.65
N ALA A 287 -19.41 1.34 12.29
CA ALA A 287 -18.21 1.59 13.09
C ALA A 287 -17.05 2.19 12.27
N HIS A 288 -16.91 1.81 10.99
CA HIS A 288 -15.91 2.40 10.10
C HIS A 288 -16.21 3.88 9.78
N GLN A 289 -17.50 4.21 9.64
CA GLN A 289 -17.97 5.57 9.37
C GLN A 289 -17.88 6.49 10.60
N GLU A 290 -17.89 5.93 11.82
CA GLU A 290 -17.80 6.72 13.06
C GLU A 290 -16.34 6.88 13.53
N ILE A 291 -15.54 5.80 13.52
CA ILE A 291 -14.15 5.83 14.00
C ILE A 291 -13.25 6.61 13.04
N GLY A 292 -13.35 6.37 11.73
CA GLY A 292 -12.46 6.97 10.75
C GLY A 292 -12.45 8.51 10.79
N PRO A 293 -13.61 9.20 10.74
CA PRO A 293 -13.66 10.65 10.89
C PRO A 293 -13.20 11.16 12.24
N LEU A 294 -13.45 10.42 13.33
CA LEU A 294 -13.01 10.81 14.67
C LEU A 294 -11.48 10.83 14.77
N LEU A 295 -10.82 9.77 14.27
CA LEU A 295 -9.36 9.66 14.24
C LEU A 295 -8.71 10.62 13.21
N ARG A 296 -9.47 11.07 12.21
CA ARG A 296 -9.03 12.12 11.26
C ARG A 296 -9.11 13.54 11.83
N ARG A 297 -9.93 13.79 12.85
CA ARG A 297 -10.08 15.11 13.48
C ARG A 297 -8.96 15.33 14.51
N PRO A 298 -8.49 16.59 14.69
CA PRO A 298 -7.65 16.90 15.84
C PRO A 298 -8.46 16.65 17.14
N PRO A 299 -7.83 16.20 18.24
CA PRO A 299 -8.51 16.01 19.50
C PRO A 299 -9.05 17.34 19.99
N GLN A 300 -10.33 17.33 20.36
CA GLN A 300 -10.91 18.44 21.10
C GLN A 300 -10.49 18.23 22.55
N GLY A 301 -9.71 19.15 23.10
CA GLY A 301 -9.28 19.09 24.49
C GLY A 301 -10.47 18.96 25.45
N PRO A 302 -10.25 18.50 26.69
CA PRO A 302 -11.30 18.36 27.68
C PRO A 302 -11.85 19.75 28.02
N GLY A 303 -12.99 20.13 27.44
CA GLY A 303 -13.63 21.43 27.64
C GLY A 303 -14.45 21.96 26.46
N ALA A 304 -14.30 21.41 25.25
CA ALA A 304 -15.11 21.83 24.10
C ALA A 304 -16.49 21.16 24.12
N GLY A 305 -17.42 21.71 24.90
CA GLY A 305 -18.84 21.42 24.75
C GLY A 305 -19.30 21.71 23.32
N ARG A 306 -20.23 20.89 22.79
CA ARG A 306 -20.88 21.13 21.50
C ARG A 306 -21.58 22.49 21.53
N GLN A 307 -21.03 23.51 20.88
CA GLN A 307 -21.80 24.67 20.45
C GLN A 307 -21.98 24.65 18.92
N PRO A 308 -23.22 24.75 18.41
CA PRO A 308 -23.46 24.80 16.99
C PRO A 308 -23.26 26.23 16.46
N GLY A 309 -22.42 26.36 15.44
CA GLY A 309 -22.35 27.55 14.60
C GLY A 309 -21.15 28.45 14.90
N GLN A 310 -20.11 28.35 14.06
CA GLN A 310 -19.44 29.47 13.42
C GLN A 310 -18.42 28.96 12.40
N GLY A 311 -18.41 29.58 11.22
CA GLY A 311 -17.46 29.33 10.14
C GLY A 311 -16.28 30.31 10.16
N GLN A 312 -15.40 30.15 9.16
CA GLN A 312 -14.11 30.84 8.90
C GLN A 312 -12.92 30.20 9.63
N GLY A 313 -11.73 29.98 9.06
CA GLY A 313 -11.09 30.51 7.86
C GLY A 313 -9.59 30.60 8.21
N GLY A 314 -8.84 29.51 8.02
CA GLY A 314 -7.44 29.35 8.42
C GLY A 314 -6.98 27.90 8.22
N PRO A 315 -5.67 27.61 8.09
CA PRO A 315 -5.19 26.27 7.72
C PRO A 315 -5.63 25.29 8.81
N ARG A 316 -6.43 24.29 8.42
CA ARG A 316 -7.06 23.35 9.35
C ARG A 316 -6.11 22.19 9.62
N PRO A 317 -5.53 22.04 10.82
CA PRO A 317 -4.77 20.85 11.15
C PRO A 317 -5.74 19.72 11.51
N GLY A 318 -6.09 18.89 10.54
CA GLY A 318 -6.35 17.48 10.82
C GLY A 318 -4.99 16.79 10.80
N GLN A 319 -4.64 15.91 11.71
CA GLN A 319 -4.99 14.49 11.61
C GLN A 319 -4.18 13.79 12.70
N LEU A 320 -4.78 12.92 13.49
CA LEU A 320 -4.05 12.20 14.54
C LEU A 320 -3.38 10.92 14.01
N TRP A 321 -3.76 10.50 12.80
CA TRP A 321 -3.33 9.24 12.20
C TRP A 321 -3.15 9.33 10.67
N GLY A 322 -3.18 10.55 10.12
CA GLY A 322 -3.05 10.78 8.70
C GLY A 322 -1.76 11.52 8.34
N TRP A 323 -1.10 11.03 7.30
CA TRP A 323 0.21 11.46 6.83
C TRP A 323 0.10 12.56 5.78
N VAL A 324 -0.18 13.82 6.11
CA VAL A 324 -0.15 14.85 5.05
C VAL A 324 1.27 14.92 4.46
N PRO A 325 1.49 14.62 3.16
CA PRO A 325 2.75 14.99 2.53
C PRO A 325 2.79 16.51 2.52
N LEU A 326 3.88 17.11 2.99
CA LEU A 326 4.15 18.50 2.65
C LEU A 326 4.12 18.58 1.11
N GLY A 327 3.33 19.50 0.57
CA GLY A 327 3.10 19.63 -0.87
C GLY A 327 4.41 19.75 -1.67
N PRO A 328 4.33 19.64 -3.01
CA PRO A 328 5.52 19.67 -3.86
C PRO A 328 6.35 20.95 -3.59
N PRO A 329 7.70 20.88 -3.73
CA PRO A 329 8.56 22.02 -3.54
C PRO A 329 8.11 23.16 -4.45
N GLN A 330 8.09 24.38 -3.91
CA GLN A 330 7.68 25.56 -4.66
C GLN A 330 8.54 25.74 -5.91
N GLU A 331 7.86 25.87 -7.05
CA GLU A 331 8.46 26.31 -8.31
C GLU A 331 9.01 27.72 -8.12
N GLY A 332 10.33 27.85 -8.21
CA GLY A 332 11.02 29.12 -8.03
C GLY A 332 12.44 29.03 -8.52
N GLN A 333 12.62 28.85 -9.83
CA GLN A 333 13.69 29.39 -10.68
C GLN A 333 13.76 28.63 -12.01
N SER A 334 13.15 29.19 -13.06
CA SER A 334 13.45 28.82 -14.45
C SER A 334 14.57 29.72 -14.97
N PRO A 335 15.67 29.19 -15.54
CA PRO A 335 16.55 29.96 -16.42
C PRO A 335 16.02 29.92 -17.86
N PRO A 336 16.48 30.83 -18.75
CA PRO A 336 15.67 31.33 -19.86
C PRO A 336 15.56 30.35 -21.03
N VAL A 337 14.38 30.38 -21.65
CA VAL A 337 14.09 29.74 -22.93
C VAL A 337 14.86 30.49 -24.01
N SER A 338 15.84 29.82 -24.65
CA SER A 338 16.39 30.24 -25.93
C SER A 338 15.72 29.41 -27.03
N GLY A 339 15.15 30.12 -27.99
CA GLY A 339 14.32 29.55 -29.05
C GLY A 339 15.12 28.83 -30.13
N TRP A 340 14.45 27.87 -30.75
CA TRP A 340 14.72 27.44 -32.12
C TRP A 340 13.36 27.33 -32.82
N GLY A 341 13.22 28.10 -33.89
CA GLY A 341 12.05 28.11 -34.77
C GLY A 341 12.17 27.13 -35.93
N GLY A 342 11.08 27.07 -36.71
CA GLY A 342 10.95 26.31 -37.97
C GLY A 342 10.70 24.81 -37.72
N ASP A 343 9.70 24.13 -38.27
CA ASP A 343 9.05 24.35 -39.55
C ASP A 343 7.59 23.90 -39.57
N ARG A 344 6.85 24.59 -40.44
CA ARG A 344 5.50 24.28 -40.87
C ARG A 344 5.51 23.05 -41.76
N CYS A 345 4.53 22.16 -41.60
CA CYS A 345 3.89 21.57 -42.77
C CYS A 345 2.44 21.20 -42.44
N ALA A 346 1.53 21.91 -43.09
CA ALA A 346 0.10 21.68 -43.08
C ALA A 346 -0.26 20.76 -44.25
N CYS A 347 -1.13 19.78 -44.03
CA CYS A 347 -1.97 19.20 -45.08
C CYS A 347 -3.39 18.99 -44.56
N SER A 348 -4.29 19.59 -45.32
CA SER A 348 -5.72 19.81 -45.15
C SER A 348 -6.60 18.70 -45.73
N GLN A 349 -7.62 18.32 -44.94
CA GLN A 349 -9.06 18.16 -45.32
C GLN A 349 -9.55 16.84 -46.01
N PRO A 350 -10.88 16.60 -46.19
CA PRO A 350 -11.96 16.46 -45.19
C PRO A 350 -13.06 15.39 -45.56
N GLY A 351 -14.10 15.22 -44.72
CA GLY A 351 -15.40 14.56 -45.06
C GLY A 351 -15.64 13.26 -44.27
N MET A 352 -16.81 12.94 -43.69
CA MET A 352 -18.20 13.17 -44.12
C MET A 352 -19.16 13.07 -42.92
N ARG A 353 -20.43 13.41 -43.15
CA ARG A 353 -21.47 13.87 -42.22
C ARG A 353 -22.45 12.78 -41.74
N ARG A 354 -23.21 13.13 -40.67
CA ARG A 354 -24.64 12.77 -40.34
C ARG A 354 -24.91 11.32 -39.87
N ALA A 355 -25.89 10.97 -39.02
CA ALA A 355 -27.03 11.63 -38.37
C ALA A 355 -27.56 10.71 -37.23
N VAL A 356 -28.03 11.29 -36.09
CA VAL A 356 -29.42 11.27 -35.55
C VAL A 356 -30.03 9.90 -35.19
N GLY A 357 -30.59 9.77 -33.97
CA GLY A 357 -31.69 8.85 -33.71
C GLY A 357 -31.86 8.32 -32.28
N SER A 358 -32.71 8.99 -31.50
CA SER A 358 -33.32 8.56 -30.23
C SER A 358 -34.30 7.37 -30.37
N CYS A 359 -34.53 6.62 -29.28
CA CYS A 359 -35.82 6.08 -28.76
C CYS A 359 -35.51 4.96 -27.73
N LEU A 360 -35.82 5.13 -26.44
CA LEU A 360 -37.08 4.81 -25.73
C LEU A 360 -37.41 3.29 -25.63
N SER A 361 -37.36 2.83 -24.37
CA SER A 361 -37.89 1.64 -23.63
C SER A 361 -39.24 1.01 -24.08
N PRO A 362 -39.86 0.02 -23.37
CA PRO A 362 -39.38 -1.10 -22.52
C PRO A 362 -40.18 -2.44 -22.73
N ALA A 363 -39.93 -3.42 -21.86
CA ALA A 363 -40.85 -4.47 -21.35
C ALA A 363 -40.85 -5.88 -21.99
N ARG A 364 -40.60 -6.92 -21.17
CA ARG A 364 -41.65 -7.83 -20.66
C ARG A 364 -41.12 -8.84 -19.65
N CYS A 365 -41.82 -8.92 -18.51
CA CYS A 365 -41.85 -10.05 -17.59
C CYS A 365 -42.51 -11.28 -18.23
N VAL A 366 -42.07 -12.48 -17.87
CA VAL A 366 -42.94 -13.66 -17.72
C VAL A 366 -42.53 -14.42 -16.45
N LEU A 367 -43.54 -14.68 -15.62
CA LEU A 367 -43.55 -15.44 -14.38
C LEU A 367 -43.50 -16.94 -14.64
N GLY A 368 -42.95 -17.71 -13.69
CA GLY A 368 -43.12 -19.16 -13.63
C GLY A 368 -42.53 -19.77 -12.35
N ARG A 369 -43.31 -19.81 -11.28
CA ARG A 369 -43.14 -20.71 -10.12
C ARG A 369 -43.23 -22.16 -10.65
N SER A 370 -42.59 -23.21 -10.12
CA SER A 370 -42.85 -23.78 -8.78
C SER A 370 -42.05 -25.08 -8.55
N CYS A 371 -41.75 -25.35 -7.27
CA CYS A 371 -41.61 -26.66 -6.60
C CYS A 371 -40.32 -27.53 -6.75
N CYS A 372 -39.58 -27.58 -5.64
CA CYS A 372 -38.80 -28.69 -5.03
C CYS A 372 -39.51 -30.07 -5.02
N PRO A 373 -38.92 -31.19 -4.50
CA PRO A 373 -37.55 -31.44 -3.99
C PRO A 373 -36.89 -32.79 -4.40
N ARG A 374 -35.62 -32.96 -3.96
CA ARG A 374 -34.91 -34.20 -3.52
C ARG A 374 -34.97 -35.47 -4.38
N GLN A 375 -33.78 -35.95 -4.77
CA GLN A 375 -33.23 -37.24 -4.30
C GLN A 375 -31.76 -37.04 -3.94
#